data_AF-A0A9D9XP73-F1
#
_entry.id   AF-A0A9D9XP73-F1
#
_cell.length_a   1.000
_cell.length_b   1.000
_cell.length_c   1.000
_cell.angle_alpha   90.00
_cell.angle_beta   90.00
_cell.angle_gamma   90.00
#
_symmetry.space_group_name_H-M   'P 1'
#
loop_
_entity.id
_entity.type
_entity.pdbx_description
1 polymer ?
#
loop_
_entity_poly.entity_id
_entity_poly.type
_entity_poly.pdbx_seq_one_letter_code
_entity_poly.pdbx_strand_id
1 'polypeptide(L)'
;MKKIFNNNRLIAIAFLTVFSLGTVAPAAAIEKSPVVPVALKYTGQINNQPIFELSFTGTSLQDNFTIVISDEYGNSLYRENIKGEIFTKKFALNTEELGESNIRFEIFCNKTKKSVSYDINRNTRVVHDVKVVEIK
;
A
#
# COMPACT_ATOMS: atom_id res chain seq x y z
N MET A 1 -44.80 6.28 -9.31
CA MET A 1 -43.36 6.36 -9.66
C MET A 1 -42.57 6.60 -8.38
N LYS A 2 -41.64 5.71 -8.03
CA LYS A 2 -40.93 5.67 -6.75
C LYS A 2 -39.73 6.64 -6.81
N LYS A 3 -39.72 7.67 -5.96
CA LYS A 3 -38.62 8.65 -5.88
C LYS A 3 -37.48 8.06 -5.05
N ILE A 4 -36.32 7.88 -5.67
CA ILE A 4 -35.09 7.44 -5.00
C ILE A 4 -34.28 8.70 -4.67
N PHE A 5 -34.10 8.98 -3.38
CA PHE A 5 -33.20 10.02 -2.90
C PHE A 5 -31.80 9.41 -2.77
N ASN A 6 -30.86 9.88 -3.60
CA ASN A 6 -29.44 9.51 -3.51
C ASN A 6 -28.74 10.47 -2.55
N ASN A 7 -28.38 10.00 -1.36
CA ASN A 7 -27.53 10.73 -0.42
C ASN A 7 -26.06 10.36 -0.66
N ASN A 8 -25.45 10.93 -1.71
CA ASN A 8 -24.02 10.77 -1.97
C ASN A 8 -23.22 11.77 -1.13
N ARG A 9 -22.90 11.39 0.10
CA ARG A 9 -21.80 12.01 0.84
C ARG A 9 -20.48 11.51 0.24
N LEU A 10 -19.96 12.26 -0.73
CA LEU A 10 -18.60 12.09 -1.25
C LEU A 10 -17.60 12.45 -0.16
N ILE A 11 -17.07 11.45 0.55
CA ILE A 11 -15.88 11.62 1.39
C ILE A 11 -14.68 11.65 0.44
N ALA A 12 -14.18 12.86 0.17
CA ALA A 12 -12.98 13.05 -0.63
C ALA A 12 -11.75 12.79 0.23
N ILE A 13 -11.18 11.58 0.15
CA ILE A 13 -9.90 11.25 0.77
C ILE A 13 -8.80 11.77 -0.15
N ALA A 14 -8.09 12.81 0.29
CA ALA A 14 -6.99 13.41 -0.45
C ALA A 14 -5.71 12.56 -0.28
N PHE A 15 -5.32 11.82 -1.32
CA PHE A 15 -4.02 11.16 -1.39
C PHE A 15 -2.98 12.14 -1.95
N LEU A 16 -2.04 12.59 -1.11
CA LEU A 16 -0.91 13.41 -1.53
C LEU A 16 0.18 12.49 -2.11
N THR A 17 0.24 12.39 -3.44
CA THR A 17 1.26 11.57 -4.14
C THR A 17 2.45 12.44 -4.56
N VAL A 18 3.63 12.19 -4.00
CA VAL A 18 4.89 12.76 -4.48
C VAL A 18 5.53 11.78 -5.46
N PHE A 19 5.71 12.20 -6.70
CA PHE A 19 6.37 11.41 -7.74
C PHE A 19 7.87 11.74 -7.73
N SER A 20 8.73 10.79 -7.35
CA SER A 20 10.19 10.95 -7.38
C SER A 20 10.82 9.87 -8.26
N LEU A 21 11.61 10.31 -9.25
CA LEU A 21 12.42 9.44 -10.10
C LEU A 21 13.70 9.07 -9.33
N GLY A 22 13.67 7.95 -8.62
CA GLY A 22 14.84 7.39 -7.93
C GLY A 22 15.50 6.28 -8.75
N THR A 23 16.83 6.29 -8.86
CA THR A 23 17.61 5.17 -9.39
C THR A 23 17.81 4.13 -8.28
N VAL A 24 17.17 2.96 -8.42
CA VAL A 24 17.25 1.89 -7.41
C VAL A 24 18.31 0.87 -7.83
N ALA A 25 19.32 0.65 -6.99
CA ALA A 25 20.26 -0.46 -7.17
C ALA A 25 19.58 -1.80 -6.83
N PRO A 26 19.82 -2.89 -7.58
CA PRO A 26 19.14 -4.16 -7.34
C PRO A 26 19.74 -4.85 -6.12
N ALA A 27 18.94 -4.99 -5.06
CA ALA A 27 19.21 -5.93 -3.97
C ALA A 27 18.70 -7.31 -4.37
N ALA A 28 19.61 -8.26 -4.60
CA ALA A 28 19.27 -9.64 -4.92
C ALA A 28 18.81 -10.38 -3.66
N ALA A 29 17.49 -10.54 -3.51
CA ALA A 29 16.89 -11.52 -2.61
C ALA A 29 16.36 -12.70 -3.44
N ILE A 30 16.84 -13.90 -3.14
CA ILE A 30 16.44 -15.16 -3.77
C ILE A 30 15.12 -15.59 -3.14
N GLU A 31 13.97 -15.18 -3.68
CA GLU A 31 12.69 -15.86 -3.49
C GLU A 31 11.82 -15.65 -4.74
N LYS A 32 11.22 -16.73 -5.26
CA LYS A 32 10.35 -16.82 -6.45
C LYS A 32 10.09 -15.48 -7.14
N SER A 33 10.74 -15.25 -8.28
CA SER A 33 10.51 -14.06 -9.10
C SER A 33 8.99 -13.84 -9.26
N PRO A 34 8.44 -12.75 -8.69
CA PRO A 34 7.01 -12.55 -8.71
C PRO A 34 6.57 -12.39 -10.16
N VAL A 35 5.43 -13.00 -10.48
CA VAL A 35 4.87 -13.04 -11.83
C VAL A 35 4.61 -11.61 -12.38
N VAL A 36 4.43 -10.65 -11.46
CA VAL A 36 4.45 -9.21 -11.68
C VAL A 36 5.68 -8.64 -10.95
N PRO A 37 6.56 -7.87 -11.60
CA PRO A 37 7.84 -7.43 -11.02
C PRO A 37 7.65 -6.22 -10.10
N VAL A 38 6.91 -6.42 -9.01
CA VAL A 38 6.73 -5.45 -7.94
C VAL A 38 7.37 -5.93 -6.65
N ALA A 39 7.78 -4.96 -5.83
CA ALA A 39 8.11 -5.17 -4.44
C ALA A 39 7.44 -4.08 -3.60
N LEU A 40 6.75 -4.50 -2.54
CA LEU A 40 6.16 -3.62 -1.54
C LEU A 40 7.01 -3.66 -0.26
N LYS A 41 7.42 -2.51 0.24
CA LYS A 41 8.26 -2.38 1.44
C LYS A 41 7.66 -1.40 2.43
N TYR A 42 7.77 -1.70 3.72
CA TYR A 42 7.53 -0.71 4.77
C TYR A 42 8.75 0.20 4.92
N THR A 43 8.57 1.51 4.82
CA THR A 43 9.67 2.49 4.85
C THR A 43 9.65 3.38 6.09
N GLY A 44 8.91 3.00 7.13
CA GLY A 44 8.78 3.75 8.37
C GLY A 44 7.45 4.48 8.49
N GLN A 45 7.42 5.56 9.27
CA GLN A 45 6.22 6.35 9.54
C GLN A 45 6.51 7.84 9.56
N ILE A 46 5.53 8.66 9.14
CA ILE A 46 5.55 10.13 9.28
C ILE A 46 4.25 10.53 9.96
N ASN A 47 4.32 11.36 11.01
CA ASN A 47 3.14 11.81 11.75
C ASN A 47 2.23 10.65 12.19
N ASN A 48 2.81 9.57 12.70
CA ASN A 48 2.11 8.35 13.13
C ASN A 48 1.38 7.58 12.02
N GLN A 49 1.61 7.92 10.74
CA GLN A 49 1.08 7.22 9.59
C GLN A 49 2.16 6.31 8.98
N PRO A 50 1.93 4.99 8.90
CA PRO A 50 2.87 4.07 8.28
C PRO A 50 2.97 4.31 6.77
N ILE A 51 4.20 4.27 6.27
CA ILE A 51 4.51 4.50 4.87
C ILE A 51 4.95 3.20 4.21
N PHE A 52 4.34 2.91 3.08
CA PHE A 52 4.67 1.78 2.23
C PHE A 52 5.15 2.28 0.88
N GLU A 53 6.25 1.70 0.39
CA GLU A 53 6.82 1.98 -0.91
C GLU A 53 6.57 0.78 -1.83
N LEU A 54 5.83 1.03 -2.90
CA LEU A 54 5.69 0.12 -4.03
C LEU A 54 6.73 0.49 -5.08
N SER A 55 7.60 -0.46 -5.38
CA SER A 55 8.61 -0.36 -6.44
C SER A 55 8.25 -1.32 -7.55
N PHE A 56 8.33 -0.85 -8.79
CA PHE A 56 8.07 -1.66 -9.99
C PHE A 56 9.27 -1.58 -10.92
N THR A 57 9.70 -2.73 -11.43
CA THR A 57 10.83 -2.84 -12.35
C THR A 57 10.49 -3.85 -13.44
N GLY A 58 9.60 -3.44 -14.34
CA GLY A 58 9.13 -4.26 -15.45
C GLY A 58 9.77 -3.90 -16.78
N THR A 59 9.16 -4.43 -17.85
CA THR A 59 9.53 -4.20 -19.25
C THR A 59 8.35 -3.61 -20.02
N SER A 60 8.51 -3.28 -21.29
CA SER A 60 7.42 -2.79 -22.17
C SER A 60 6.22 -3.76 -22.26
N LEU A 61 6.40 -5.04 -21.90
CA LEU A 61 5.32 -6.02 -21.82
C LEU A 61 4.47 -5.91 -20.54
N GLN A 62 4.97 -5.18 -19.53
CA GLN A 62 4.36 -5.05 -18.21
C GLN A 62 4.11 -3.59 -17.79
N ASP A 63 4.30 -2.64 -18.70
CA ASP A 63 4.20 -1.19 -18.52
C ASP A 63 2.81 -0.62 -18.17
N ASN A 64 1.79 -1.45 -17.93
CA ASN A 64 0.43 -1.01 -17.67
C ASN A 64 -0.18 -1.87 -16.58
N PHE A 65 -0.45 -1.26 -15.43
CA PHE A 65 -0.96 -1.96 -14.27
C PHE A 65 -1.91 -1.07 -13.45
N THR A 66 -2.73 -1.75 -12.67
CA THR A 66 -3.73 -1.18 -11.79
C THR A 66 -3.36 -1.51 -10.36
N ILE A 67 -3.27 -0.50 -9.51
CA ILE A 67 -3.08 -0.63 -8.08
C ILE A 67 -4.45 -0.48 -7.43
N VAL A 68 -4.81 -1.43 -6.58
CA VAL A 68 -6.02 -1.39 -5.76
C VAL A 68 -5.61 -1.56 -4.31
N ILE A 69 -6.07 -0.67 -3.45
CA ILE A 69 -5.93 -0.81 -2.00
C ILE A 69 -7.33 -1.00 -1.45
N SER A 70 -7.55 -2.08 -0.71
CA SER A 70 -8.84 -2.39 -0.10
C SER A 70 -8.74 -2.65 1.39
N ASP A 71 -9.85 -2.44 2.09
CA ASP A 71 -10.02 -2.91 3.47
C ASP A 71 -10.23 -4.44 3.53
N GLU A 72 -10.40 -4.95 4.75
CA GLU A 72 -10.65 -6.37 5.03
C GLU A 72 -12.00 -6.88 4.50
N TYR A 73 -12.95 -5.99 4.22
CA TYR A 73 -14.26 -6.31 3.65
C TYR A 73 -14.26 -6.28 2.12
N GLY A 74 -13.13 -5.94 1.49
CA GLY A 74 -12.98 -5.83 0.04
C GLY A 74 -13.46 -4.50 -0.54
N ASN A 75 -13.74 -3.50 0.29
CA ASN A 75 -14.07 -2.16 -0.20
C ASN A 75 -12.81 -1.48 -0.72
N SER A 76 -12.86 -1.00 -1.97
CA SER A 76 -11.73 -0.29 -2.59
C SER A 76 -11.58 1.10 -1.97
N LEU A 77 -10.54 1.28 -1.16
CA LEU A 77 -10.16 2.56 -0.56
C LEU A 77 -9.39 3.43 -1.55
N TYR A 78 -8.62 2.80 -2.43
CA TYR A 78 -7.84 3.48 -3.46
C TYR A 78 -7.78 2.63 -4.73
N ARG A 79 -7.81 3.29 -5.89
CA ARG A 79 -7.60 2.66 -7.18
C ARG A 79 -6.89 3.62 -8.11
N GLU A 80 -5.84 3.16 -8.74
CA GLU A 80 -5.08 3.94 -9.70
C GLU A 80 -4.57 3.07 -10.84
N ASN A 81 -4.58 3.62 -12.05
CA ASN A 81 -3.95 3.01 -13.22
C ASN A 81 -2.68 3.80 -13.54
N ILE A 82 -1.56 3.10 -13.66
CA ILE A 82 -0.29 3.73 -14.00
C ILE A 82 0.27 3.03 -15.23
N LYS A 83 0.87 3.85 -16.11
CA LYS A 83 1.67 3.38 -17.23
C LYS A 83 3.12 3.75 -17.02
N GLY A 84 4.02 2.78 -17.09
CA GLY A 84 5.45 2.97 -16.93
C GLY A 84 6.19 1.65 -16.72
N GLU A 85 7.40 1.56 -17.25
CA GLU A 85 8.24 0.35 -17.13
C GLU A 85 8.96 0.28 -15.78
N ILE A 86 9.37 1.43 -15.24
CA ILE A 86 10.08 1.54 -13.96
C ILE A 86 9.56 2.76 -13.23
N PHE A 87 9.07 2.56 -12.01
CA PHE A 87 8.64 3.66 -11.14
C PHE A 87 8.61 3.20 -9.68
N THR A 88 8.52 4.17 -8.77
CA THR A 88 8.32 3.95 -7.35
C THR A 88 7.20 4.86 -6.85
N LYS A 89 6.36 4.34 -5.96
CA LYS A 89 5.24 5.09 -5.37
C LYS A 89 5.13 4.83 -3.87
N LYS A 90 5.00 5.91 -3.11
CA LYS A 90 4.84 5.86 -1.65
C LYS A 90 3.38 6.09 -1.26
N PHE A 91 2.94 5.36 -0.26
CA PHE A 91 1.60 5.40 0.30
C PHE A 91 1.72 5.65 1.80
N ALA A 92 1.30 6.83 2.26
CA ALA A 92 1.06 7.08 3.67
C ALA A 92 -0.38 6.65 3.97
N LEU A 93 -0.56 5.78 4.95
CA LEU A 93 -1.89 5.25 5.29
C LEU A 93 -2.40 5.95 6.55
N ASN A 94 -3.59 6.55 6.46
CA ASN A 94 -4.23 7.21 7.58
C ASN A 94 -4.77 6.17 8.59
N THR A 95 -3.98 5.89 9.63
CA THR A 95 -4.32 4.94 10.69
C THR A 95 -5.48 5.39 11.56
N GLU A 96 -5.75 6.69 11.67
CA GLU A 96 -6.86 7.22 12.47
C GLU A 96 -8.21 6.86 11.87
N GLU A 97 -8.33 6.91 10.54
CA GLU A 97 -9.56 6.56 9.82
C GLU A 97 -9.69 5.06 9.57
N LEU A 98 -8.56 4.36 9.36
CA LEU A 98 -8.55 2.94 9.04
C LEU A 98 -8.60 2.03 10.29
N GLY A 99 -8.25 2.55 11.46
CA GLY A 99 -8.14 1.77 12.69
C GLY A 99 -7.16 0.60 12.57
N GLU A 100 -7.49 -0.52 13.20
CA GLU A 100 -6.73 -1.78 13.16
C GLU A 100 -7.06 -2.69 11.96
N SER A 101 -7.77 -2.15 10.95
CA SER A 101 -8.18 -2.95 9.79
C SER A 101 -6.99 -3.50 9.00
N ASN A 102 -7.12 -4.74 8.52
CA ASN A 102 -6.16 -5.31 7.57
C ASN A 102 -6.31 -4.60 6.23
N ILE A 103 -5.18 -4.20 5.64
CA ILE A 103 -5.15 -3.53 4.35
C ILE A 103 -4.54 -4.46 3.32
N ARG A 104 -5.21 -4.62 2.18
CA ARG A 104 -4.71 -5.41 1.05
C ARG A 104 -4.30 -4.51 -0.10
N PHE A 105 -3.08 -4.72 -0.59
CA PHE A 105 -2.59 -4.14 -1.84
C PHE A 105 -2.70 -5.19 -2.93
N GLU A 106 -3.49 -4.95 -3.96
CA GLU A 106 -3.55 -5.77 -5.16
C GLU A 106 -2.98 -4.99 -6.35
N ILE A 107 -1.98 -5.58 -7.01
CA ILE A 107 -1.37 -5.01 -8.20
C ILE A 107 -1.66 -5.95 -9.36
N PHE A 108 -2.39 -5.45 -10.36
CA PHE A 108 -2.77 -6.20 -11.55
C PHE A 108 -2.10 -5.64 -12.80
N CYS A 109 -1.35 -6.47 -13.53
CA CYS A 109 -0.79 -6.09 -14.81
C CYS A 109 -1.84 -6.30 -15.92
N ASN A 110 -2.29 -5.19 -16.52
CA ASN A 110 -3.37 -5.18 -17.49
C ASN A 110 -3.02 -5.91 -18.80
N LYS A 111 -1.74 -5.90 -19.19
CA LYS A 111 -1.25 -6.59 -20.39
C LYS A 111 -1.12 -8.10 -20.19
N THR A 112 -0.50 -8.52 -19.10
CA THR A 112 -0.20 -9.95 -18.84
C THR A 112 -1.31 -10.68 -18.10
N LYS A 113 -2.34 -9.95 -17.62
CA LYS A 113 -3.49 -10.47 -16.85
C LYS A 113 -3.10 -11.19 -15.56
N LYS A 114 -1.92 -10.85 -15.02
CA LYS A 114 -1.37 -11.42 -13.79
C LYS A 114 -1.49 -10.42 -12.66
N SER A 115 -1.77 -10.89 -11.45
CA SER A 115 -1.79 -10.09 -10.23
C SER A 115 -0.85 -10.62 -9.16
N VAL A 116 -0.52 -9.75 -8.23
CA VAL A 116 0.11 -10.07 -6.95
C VAL A 116 -0.57 -9.25 -5.87
N SER A 117 -0.78 -9.88 -4.72
CA SER A 117 -1.45 -9.27 -3.58
C SER A 117 -0.56 -9.32 -2.34
N TYR A 118 -0.58 -8.25 -1.56
CA TYR A 118 0.12 -8.12 -0.29
C TYR A 118 -0.89 -7.80 0.80
N ASP A 119 -0.96 -8.65 1.81
CA ASP A 119 -1.76 -8.40 3.01
C ASP A 119 -0.88 -7.73 4.07
N ILE A 120 -1.29 -6.54 4.49
CA ILE A 120 -0.61 -5.76 5.53
C ILE A 120 -1.39 -5.95 6.82
N ASN A 121 -0.84 -6.78 7.70
CA ASN A 121 -1.30 -6.93 9.07
C ASN A 121 -0.49 -5.97 9.97
N ARG A 122 -1.19 -5.06 10.66
CA ARG A 122 -0.57 -4.15 11.62
C ARG A 122 -0.80 -4.68 13.03
N ASN A 123 0.18 -5.42 13.55
CA ASN A 123 0.18 -5.80 14.96
C ASN A 123 1.07 -4.82 15.75
N THR A 124 0.46 -4.02 16.63
CA THR A 124 1.18 -3.11 17.53
C THR A 124 1.25 -3.74 18.93
N ARG A 125 2.44 -3.75 19.53
CA ARG A 125 2.64 -4.22 20.91
C ARG A 125 3.21 -3.09 21.74
N VAL A 126 2.48 -2.68 22.77
CA VAL A 126 2.99 -1.76 23.80
C VAL A 126 3.76 -2.58 24.83
N VAL A 127 5.03 -2.24 25.05
CA VAL A 127 5.88 -2.87 26.07
C VAL A 127 6.12 -1.86 27.19
N HIS A 128 5.75 -2.23 28.42
CA HIS A 128 6.02 -1.44 29.62
C HIS A 128 7.19 -2.09 30.37
N ASP A 129 8.34 -1.42 30.38
CA ASP A 129 9.48 -1.83 31.21
C ASP A 129 9.36 -1.20 32.60
N VAL A 130 9.16 -2.04 33.62
CA VAL A 130 9.12 -1.62 35.02
C VAL A 130 10.33 -2.21 35.75
N LYS A 131 11.18 -1.34 36.29
CA LYS A 131 12.35 -1.74 37.09
C LYS A 131 12.09 -1.44 38.57
N VAL A 132 12.12 -2.47 39.40
CA VAL A 132 12.08 -2.33 40.87
C VAL A 132 13.51 -2.29 41.38
N VAL A 133 13.83 -1.28 42.18
CA VAL A 133 15.14 -1.15 42.84
C VAL A 133 14.91 -1.08 44.34
N GLU A 134 15.67 -1.87 45.09
CA GLU A 134 15.69 -1.86 46.55
C GLU A 134 16.37 -0.57 47.05
N ILE A 135 15.74 0.12 48.01
CA ILE A 135 16.32 1.30 48.65
C ILE A 135 17.05 0.83 49.91
N LYS A 136 18.34 1.13 50.00
CA LYS A 136 19.16 0.96 51.21
C LYS A 136 19.25 2.26 52.00
#